data_AF-A0A521FN26-F1
#
_entry.id   AF-A0A521FN26-F1
#
_cell.length_a   1.000
_cell.length_b   1.000
_cell.length_c   1.000
_cell.angle_alpha   90.00
_cell.angle_beta   90.00
_cell.angle_gamma   90.00
#
_symmetry.space_group_name_H-M   'P 1'
#
loop_
_entity.id
_entity.type
_entity.pdbx_description
1 polymer ?
#
loop_
_entity_poly.entity_id
_entity_poly.type
_entity_poly.pdbx_seq_one_letter_code
_entity_poly.pdbx_strand_id
1 'polypeptide(L)' 'MSTLPIIENADTELNSSGFSAVPRLDTAQGHSDFQHAVKQFADNSKSWELLRTHAGRFEAWEKAEFVRFEGCNVR' A
#
# COMPACT_ATOMS: atom_id res chain seq x y z
N MET A 1 -18.92 -7.18 -5.70
CA MET A 1 -17.65 -7.43 -4.98
C MET A 1 -16.78 -6.21 -5.16
N SER A 2 -16.34 -5.54 -4.09
CA SER A 2 -15.47 -4.37 -4.21
C SER A 2 -14.06 -4.86 -4.50
N THR A 3 -13.58 -4.67 -5.72
CA THR A 3 -12.22 -5.04 -6.10
C THR A 3 -11.23 -4.15 -5.36
N LEU A 4 -10.29 -4.75 -4.64
CA LEU A 4 -9.18 -4.03 -4.02
C LEU A 4 -8.33 -3.36 -5.12
N PRO A 5 -7.67 -2.22 -4.82
CA PRO A 5 -6.71 -1.66 -5.75
C PRO A 5 -5.58 -2.65 -6.00
N ILE A 6 -5.10 -2.64 -7.24
CA ILE A 6 -3.94 -3.42 -7.67
C ILE A 6 -2.71 -2.51 -7.49
N ILE A 7 -1.77 -2.96 -6.66
CA ILE A 7 -0.45 -2.35 -6.51
C ILE A 7 0.57 -3.32 -7.11
N GLU A 8 1.43 -2.82 -7.99
CA GLU A 8 2.47 -3.65 -8.60
C GLU A 8 3.40 -4.22 -7.52
N ASN A 9 3.87 -5.46 -7.70
CA ASN A 9 4.75 -6.16 -6.75
C ASN A 9 4.19 -6.35 -5.33
N ALA A 10 2.88 -6.14 -5.17
CA ALA A 10 2.19 -6.35 -3.92
C ALA A 10 1.03 -7.34 -4.05
N ASP A 11 0.72 -8.01 -2.94
CA ASP A 11 -0.56 -8.66 -2.72
C ASP A 11 -1.38 -7.80 -1.74
N THR A 12 -2.68 -7.63 -2.03
CA THR A 12 -3.56 -6.76 -1.26
C THR A 12 -4.63 -7.56 -0.53
N GLU A 13 -4.89 -7.18 0.73
CA GLU A 13 -5.90 -7.81 1.58
C GLU A 13 -6.74 -6.74 2.29
N LEU A 14 -8.06 -6.94 2.37
CA LEU A 14 -8.95 -6.04 3.11
C LEU A 14 -8.63 -6.09 4.60
N ASN A 15 -8.71 -4.93 5.26
CA ASN A 15 -8.64 -4.84 6.71
C ASN A 15 -9.76 -3.93 7.24
N SER A 16 -9.82 -3.74 8.56
CA SER A 16 -10.90 -2.98 9.23
C SER A 16 -10.99 -1.51 8.81
N SER A 17 -9.92 -0.94 8.25
CA SER A 17 -9.82 0.50 7.95
C SER A 17 -9.68 0.79 6.45
N GLY A 18 -9.58 -0.25 5.62
CA GLY A 18 -9.29 -0.14 4.20
C GLY A 18 -8.64 -1.43 3.70
N PHE A 19 -7.36 -1.38 3.36
CA PHE A 19 -6.61 -2.56 2.94
C PHE A 19 -5.13 -2.47 3.33
N SER A 20 -4.47 -3.63 3.32
CA SER A 20 -3.03 -3.75 3.47
C SER A 20 -2.40 -4.30 2.21
N ALA A 21 -1.18 -3.87 1.93
CA ALA A 21 -0.34 -4.38 0.86
C ALA A 21 0.93 -4.98 1.48
N VAL A 22 1.33 -6.16 0.98
CA VAL A 22 2.57 -6.86 1.36
C VAL A 22 3.36 -7.19 0.10
N PRO A 23 4.70 -7.26 0.15
CA PRO A 23 5.51 -7.63 -1.01
C PRO A 23 5.17 -9.04 -1.47
N ARG A 24 5.03 -9.23 -2.79
CA ARG A 24 4.76 -10.55 -3.36
C ARG A 24 5.97 -11.48 -3.27
N LEU A 25 7.18 -10.92 -3.27
CA LEU A 25 8.45 -11.65 -3.22
C LEU A 25 9.21 -11.28 -1.95
N ASP A 26 9.48 -12.28 -1.10
CA ASP A 26 10.30 -12.15 0.12
C ASP A 26 11.80 -12.20 -0.22
N THR A 27 12.26 -11.17 -0.92
CA THR A 27 13.67 -10.95 -1.26
C THR A 27 13.99 -9.47 -1.13
N ALA A 28 15.27 -9.10 -0.94
CA ALA A 28 15.66 -7.69 -0.86
C ALA A 28 15.15 -6.86 -2.06
N GLN A 29 15.25 -7.41 -3.27
CA GLN A 29 14.72 -6.77 -4.48
C GLN A 29 13.19 -6.65 -4.45
N GLY A 30 12.48 -7.72 -4.07
CA GLY A 30 11.02 -7.73 -3.97
C GLY A 30 10.48 -6.68 -2.99
N HIS A 31 11.14 -6.48 -1.85
CA HIS A 31 10.79 -5.43 -0.89
C HIS A 31 11.09 -4.03 -1.40
N SER A 32 12.22 -3.84 -2.11
CA SER A 32 12.55 -2.56 -2.75
C SER A 32 11.52 -2.18 -3.82
N ASP A 33 11.16 -3.13 -4.69
CA ASP A 33 10.18 -2.94 -5.76
C ASP A 33 8.78 -2.67 -5.20
N PHE A 34 8.39 -3.41 -4.16
CA PHE A 34 7.17 -3.17 -3.39
C PHE A 34 7.14 -1.75 -2.82
N GLN A 35 8.20 -1.31 -2.14
CA GLN A 35 8.28 0.03 -1.57
C GLN A 35 8.16 1.12 -2.63
N HIS A 36 8.79 0.92 -3.80
CA HIS A 36 8.66 1.86 -4.91
C HIS A 36 7.22 1.91 -5.44
N ALA A 37 6.58 0.76 -5.66
CA ALA A 37 5.20 0.68 -6.15
C ALA A 37 4.19 1.27 -5.15
N VAL A 38 4.37 1.04 -3.85
CA VAL A 38 3.54 1.63 -2.79
C VAL A 38 3.62 3.16 -2.81
N LYS A 39 4.82 3.73 -2.96
CA LYS A 39 5.00 5.19 -3.06
C LYS A 39 4.29 5.75 -4.28
N GLN A 40 4.53 5.14 -5.45
CA GLN A 40 3.87 5.57 -6.69
C GLN A 40 2.35 5.48 -6.60
N PHE A 41 1.81 4.41 -5.99
CA PHE A 41 0.38 4.28 -5.78
C PHE A 41 -0.16 5.35 -4.84
N ALA A 42 0.51 5.60 -3.71
CA ALA A 42 0.09 6.61 -2.74
C ALA A 42 0.08 8.02 -3.35
N ASP A 43 1.10 8.37 -4.14
CA ASP A 43 1.22 9.68 -4.78
C ASP A 43 0.14 9.92 -5.86
N ASN A 44 -0.34 8.85 -6.51
CA ASN A 44 -1.29 8.95 -7.62
C ASN A 44 -2.75 8.63 -7.23
N SER A 45 -2.97 8.03 -6.06
CA SER A 45 -4.29 7.60 -5.62
C SER A 45 -5.14 8.79 -5.15
N LYS A 46 -6.36 8.90 -5.68
CA LYS A 46 -7.36 9.89 -5.26
C LYS A 46 -8.34 9.37 -4.20
N SER A 47 -8.33 8.06 -3.96
CA SER A 47 -9.35 7.38 -3.15
C SER A 47 -8.77 6.63 -1.95
N TRP A 48 -7.45 6.58 -1.85
CA TRP A 48 -6.73 5.85 -0.80
C TRP A 48 -5.53 6.65 -0.33
N GLU A 49 -5.37 6.74 0.97
CA GLU A 49 -4.27 7.41 1.65
C GLU A 49 -3.38 6.38 2.35
N LEU A 50 -2.06 6.52 2.23
CA LEU A 50 -1.10 5.69 2.93
C LEU A 50 -1.08 6.08 4.41
N LEU A 51 -1.65 5.23 5.27
CA LEU A 51 -1.78 5.50 6.71
C LEU A 51 -0.47 5.21 7.45
N ARG A 52 0.12 4.03 7.22
CA ARG A 52 1.37 3.61 7.87
C ARG A 52 2.12 2.58 7.06
N THR A 53 3.43 2.53 7.27
CA THR A 53 4.33 1.51 6.75
C THR A 53 5.02 0.78 7.90
N HIS A 54 5.36 -0.48 7.66
CA HIS A 54 6.11 -1.31 8.61
C HIS A 54 7.47 -1.60 8.00
N ALA A 55 8.53 -1.28 8.74
CA ALA A 55 9.90 -1.55 8.31
C ALA A 55 10.22 -3.04 8.42
N GLY A 56 10.83 -3.61 7.38
CA GLY A 56 11.19 -5.02 7.30
C GLY A 56 12.68 -5.30 7.39
N ARG A 57 13.05 -6.56 7.12
CA ARG A 57 14.39 -7.13 7.30
C ARG A 57 15.45 -6.62 6.30
N PHE A 58 15.03 -5.98 5.20
CA PHE A 58 15.88 -5.58 4.08
C PHE A 58 16.06 -4.07 3.95
N GLU A 59 15.95 -3.31 5.06
CA GLU A 59 15.95 -1.82 5.03
C GLU A 59 14.83 -1.23 4.15
N ALA A 60 13.83 -2.05 3.83
CA ALA A 60 12.68 -1.73 3.01
C ALA A 60 11.40 -2.16 3.72
N TRP A 61 10.25 -1.67 3.27
CA TRP A 61 8.96 -1.97 3.91
C TRP A 61 8.56 -3.44 3.73
N GLU A 62 8.00 -4.04 4.77
CA GLU A 62 7.39 -5.38 4.74
C GLU A 62 5.86 -5.32 4.63
N LYS A 63 5.27 -4.15 4.94
CA LYS A 63 3.83 -3.94 4.84
C LYS A 63 3.50 -2.46 4.71
N ALA A 64 2.47 -2.15 3.95
CA ALA A 64 1.85 -0.83 3.88
C ALA A 64 0.35 -0.94 4.16
N GLU A 65 -0.21 0.02 4.89
CA GLU A 65 -1.63 0.06 5.20
C GLU A 65 -2.26 1.33 4.65
N PHE A 66 -3.41 1.17 4.01
CA PHE A 66 -4.13 2.22 3.34
C PHE A 66 -5.54 2.34 3.91
N VAL A 67 -6.01 3.58 4.02
CA VAL A 67 -7.38 3.92 4.38
C VAL A 67 -8.06 4.63 3.23
N ARG A 68 -9.39 4.60 3.19
CA ARG A 68 -10.13 5.36 2.16
C ARG A 68 -9.89 6.85 2.39
N PHE A 69 -9.53 7.56 1.33
CA PHE A 69 -9.47 9.01 1.36
C PHE A 69 -10.89 9.56 1.29
N GLU A 70 -11.45 9.90 2.44
CA GLU A 70 -12.66 10.72 2.53
C GLU A 70 -12.22 12.16 2.31
N GLY A 71 -12.04 12.55 1.05
CA GLY A 71 -11.63 13.91 0.72
C GLY A 71 -12.45 14.91 1.54
N CYS A 72 -11.77 15.78 2.28
CA CYS A 72 -12.42 16.91 2.94
C CYS A 72 -13.29 17.59 1.90
N ASN A 73 -14.60 17.46 2.08
CA ASN A 73 -15.61 18.19 1.33
C ASN A 73 -15.42 19.65 1.73
N VAL A 74 -14.50 20.36 1.06
CA VAL A 74 -14.42 21.80 1.16
C VAL A 74 -15.67 22.30 0.43
N ARG A 75 -16.74 22.47 1.20
CA ARG A 75 -17.96 23.17 0.81
C ARG A 75 -17.62 24.61 0.42
#